data_AF-A0AAW6KDY1-F1
#
_entry.id   AF-A0AAW6KDY1-F1
#
_cell.length_a   1.000
_cell.length_b   1.000
_cell.length_c   1.000
_cell.angle_alpha   90.00
_cell.angle_beta   90.00
_cell.angle_gamma   90.00
#
_symmetry.space_group_name_H-M   'P 1'
#
loop_
_entity.id
_entity.type
_entity.pdbx_description
1 polymer ?
#
loop_
_entity_poly.entity_id
_entity_poly.type
_entity_poly.pdbx_seq_one_letter_code
_entity_poly.pdbx_strand_id
1 'polypeptide(L)' 'IIGYIVNATGSFNGALVFVGANAIAAVLSYLFLVGPIKRIELQKEEDPADTTLSI' A
#
# COMPACT_ATOMS: atom_id res chain seq x y z
N ILE A 1 -17.83 -1.30 -18.57
CA ILE A 1 -18.64 -1.35 -17.33
C ILE A 1 -18.98 0.05 -16.84
N ILE A 2 -18.01 0.91 -16.50
CA ILE A 2 -18.27 2.31 -16.05
C ILE A 2 -19.08 3.12 -17.08
N GLY A 3 -18.79 2.95 -18.37
CA GLY A 3 -19.54 3.60 -19.46
C GLY A 3 -21.03 3.22 -19.55
N TYR A 4 -21.45 2.05 -19.03
CA TYR A 4 -22.86 1.66 -18.96
C TYR A 4 -23.59 2.38 -17.80
N ILE A 5 -22.90 2.61 -16.69
CA ILE A 5 -23.43 3.35 -15.54
C ILE A 5 -23.61 4.83 -15.89
N VAL A 6 -22.63 5.44 -16.57
CA VAL A 6 -22.71 6.84 -17.03
C VAL A 6 -23.81 7.01 -18.08
N ASN A 7 -23.99 6.03 -18.98
CA ASN A 7 -25.01 6.09 -20.03
C ASN A 7 -26.43 5.95 -19.46
N ALA A 8 -26.64 5.11 -18.44
CA ALA A 8 -27.94 4.92 -17.79
C ALA A 8 -28.40 6.14 -16.95
N THR A 9 -27.49 6.85 -16.27
CA THR A 9 -27.83 8.02 -15.43
C THR A 9 -27.59 9.36 -16.13
N GLY A 10 -27.01 9.36 -17.34
CA GLY A 10 -26.67 10.56 -18.11
C GLY A 10 -25.55 11.43 -17.51
N SER A 11 -24.88 10.99 -16.44
CA SER A 11 -23.92 11.79 -15.69
C SER A 11 -22.70 11.00 -15.24
N PHE A 12 -21.52 11.62 -15.38
CA PHE A 12 -20.23 11.06 -14.96
C PHE A 12 -20.07 11.02 -13.42
N ASN A 13 -20.94 11.72 -12.67
CA ASN A 13 -20.90 11.76 -11.21
C ASN A 13 -21.04 10.36 -10.58
N GLY A 14 -21.90 9.49 -11.14
CA GLY A 14 -22.07 8.12 -10.63
C GLY A 14 -20.82 7.26 -10.77
N ALA A 15 -20.08 7.43 -11.86
CA ALA A 15 -18.80 6.76 -12.08
C ALA A 15 -17.72 7.25 -11.11
N LEU A 16 -17.68 8.57 -10.89
CA LEU A 16 -16.69 9.19 -10.00
C LEU A 16 -16.89 8.74 -8.55
N VAL A 17 -18.13 8.63 -8.09
CA VAL A 17 -18.46 8.11 -6.75
C VAL A 17 -18.08 6.63 -6.60
N PHE A 18 -18.31 5.80 -7.62
CA PHE A 18 -17.97 4.37 -7.58
C PHE A 18 -16.45 4.14 -7.46
N VAL A 19 -15.65 4.85 -8.26
CA VAL A 19 -14.19 4.77 -8.19
C VAL A 19 -13.68 5.41 -6.89
N GLY A 20 -14.26 6.54 -6.48
CA GLY A 20 -13.92 7.21 -5.22
C GLY A 20 -14.16 6.33 -4.00
N ALA A 21 -15.28 5.59 -3.95
CA ALA A 21 -15.56 4.64 -2.87
C ALA A 21 -14.54 3.50 -2.81
N ASN A 22 -14.13 2.96 -3.97
CA ASN A 22 -13.08 1.93 -4.04
C ASN A 22 -11.72 2.48 -3.58
N ALA A 23 -11.37 3.69 -4.00
CA ALA A 23 -10.12 4.35 -3.57
C ALA A 23 -10.11 4.59 -2.06
N ILE A 24 -11.22 5.06 -1.47
CA ILE A 24 -11.35 5.23 -0.02
C ILE A 24 -11.17 3.90 0.70
N ALA A 25 -11.82 2.83 0.22
CA ALA A 25 -11.66 1.50 0.82
C ALA A 25 -10.20 1.02 0.81
N ALA A 26 -9.46 1.24 -0.28
CA ALA A 26 -8.04 0.91 -0.38
C ALA A 26 -7.17 1.74 0.58
N VAL A 27 -7.42 3.05 0.69
CA VAL A 27 -6.70 3.94 1.61
C VAL A 27 -6.94 3.55 3.07
N LEU A 28 -8.18 3.24 3.44
CA LEU A 28 -8.50 2.78 4.79
C LEU A 28 -7.81 1.45 5.07
N SER A 29 -7.85 0.50 4.14
CA SER A 29 -7.14 -0.78 4.26
C SER A 29 -5.65 -0.56 4.51
N TYR A 30 -5.00 0.33 3.75
CA TYR A 30 -3.60 0.68 3.97
C TYR A 30 -3.37 1.32 5.35
N LEU A 31 -4.14 2.34 5.71
CA LEU A 31 -3.96 3.05 6.98
C LEU A 31 -4.14 2.14 8.20
N PHE A 32 -5.11 1.24 8.18
CA PHE A 32 -5.36 0.33 9.30
C PHE A 32 -4.40 -0.88 9.31
N LEU A 33 -3.98 -1.37 8.15
CA LEU A 33 -3.20 -2.61 8.05
C LEU A 33 -1.68 -2.40 8.14
N VAL A 34 -1.15 -1.31 7.56
CA VAL A 34 0.31 -1.14 7.46
C VAL A 34 0.99 -0.97 8.82
N GLY A 35 0.32 -0.35 9.79
CA GLY A 35 0.93 -0.09 11.10
C GLY A 35 2.27 0.68 11.00
N PRO A 36 3.06 0.76 12.07
CA PRO A 36 4.37 1.40 12.01
C PRO A 36 5.32 0.60 11.13
N ILE A 37 5.94 1.27 10.14
CA ILE A 37 6.99 0.69 9.30
C ILE A 37 8.21 0.42 10.18
N LYS A 38 8.31 -0.80 10.72
CA LYS A 38 9.50 -1.26 11.43
C LYS A 38 10.51 -1.69 10.38
N ARG A 39 11.62 -0.95 10.28
CA ARG A 39 12.77 -1.40 9.51
C ARG A 39 13.20 -2.75 10.08
N ILE A 40 13.22 -3.76 9.21
CA ILE A 40 13.80 -5.06 9.52
C ILE A 40 15.29 -4.82 9.69
N GLU A 41 15.75 -4.80 10.94
CA GLU A 41 17.18 -4.82 11.22
C GLU A 41 17.68 -6.21 10.85
N LEU A 42 18.24 -6.30 9.65
CA LEU A 42 18.99 -7.47 9.20
C LEU A 42 20.17 -7.62 10.15
N GLN A 43 20.05 -8.55 11.10
CA GLN A 43 21.18 -8.96 11.92
C GLN A 43 22.22 -9.52 10.96
N LYS A 44 23.29 -8.75 10.75
CA LYS A 44 24.49 -9.22 10.07
C LYS A 44 25.01 -10.37 10.94
N GLU A 45 24.85 -11.60 10.47
CA GLU A 45 25.55 -12.75 11.04
C GLU A 45 27.04 -12.36 11.11
N GLU A 46 27.64 -12.49 12.29
CA GLU A 46 29.04 -12.13 12.51
C GLU A 46 29.90 -12.94 11.52
N ASP A 47 30.34 -12.25 10.47
CA ASP A 47 31.31 -12.78 9.52
C ASP A 47 32.64 -12.93 10.28
N PRO A 48 33.20 -14.15 10.43
CA PRO A 48 34.43 -14.40 11.18
C PRO A 48 35.66 -13.64 10.64
N ALA A 49 35.52 -12.90 9.54
CA ALA A 49 36.50 -11.94 9.04
C ALA A 49 36.62 -10.63 9.84
N ASP A 50 35.65 -10.25 10.69
CA ASP A 50 35.75 -9.02 11.53
C ASP A 50 36.63 -9.25 12.79
N THR A 51 36.73 -10.49 13.29
CA THR A 51 37.58 -10.84 14.45
C THR A 51 39.08 -10.84 14.12
N THR A 52 39.46 -11.07 12.86
CA THR A 52 40.89 -11.13 12.46
C THR A 52 41.53 -9.76 12.25
N LEU A 53 40.75 -8.67 12.21
CA LEU A 53 41.24 -7.30 12.04
C LEU A 53 41.43 -6.54 13.37
N SER A 54 41.13 -7.18 14.51
CA SER A 54 41.24 -6.61 15.85
C SER A 54 42.33 -7.26 16.73
N ILE A 55 43.11 -8.19 16.17
CA ILE A 55 44.30 -8.82 16.79
C ILE A 55 45.57 -8.23 16.17
#